data_AF-A0A5E4HEZ7-F1
#
_entry.id   AF-A0A5E4HEZ7-F1
#
_cell.length_a   1.000
_cell.length_b   1.000
_cell.length_c   1.000
_cell.angle_alpha   90.00
_cell.angle_beta   90.00
_cell.angle_gamma   90.00
#
_symmetry.space_group_name_H-M   'P 1'
#
loop_
_entity.id
_entity.type
_entity.pdbx_description
1 polymer ?
#
loop_
_entity_poly.entity_id
_entity_poly.type
_entity_poly.pdbx_seq_one_letter_code
_entity_poly.pdbx_strand_id
1 'polypeptide(L)'
;MVKVGEKIPDVEVEAYHNDKIKKIKLSDYAGRWLVLLFYPADFTFICPTELEEAAVNYEKFIKLGAEVISVSRDTVYAHKAWHDTSPAVGKIDYPMAADPTGKMCREFGTLIEEEGVSLRATFIIDPDGILKAMDVHDNSIDRSTPEILRKLQAAKFVRDHNGAQVCPVSWTPGKKTLTPGLDLVGKI
;
A
#
# COMPACT_ATOMS: atom_id res chain seq x y z
N MET A 1 5.54 -4.70 -14.51
CA MET A 1 6.00 -3.78 -13.46
C MET A 1 5.56 -2.36 -13.78
N VAL A 2 4.56 -1.88 -13.04
CA VAL A 2 4.11 -0.49 -13.03
C VAL A 2 5.19 0.45 -12.51
N LYS A 3 5.25 1.68 -13.01
CA LYS A 3 6.17 2.73 -12.54
C LYS A 3 5.42 3.89 -11.89
N VAL A 4 6.13 4.64 -11.03
CA VAL A 4 5.60 5.89 -10.48
C VAL A 4 5.23 6.84 -11.62
N GLY A 5 4.02 7.40 -11.54
CA GLY A 5 3.42 8.25 -12.58
C GLY A 5 2.56 7.50 -13.59
N GLU A 6 2.58 6.16 -13.61
CA GLU A 6 1.76 5.34 -14.50
C GLU A 6 0.44 4.92 -13.84
N LYS A 7 -0.56 4.61 -14.67
CA LYS A 7 -1.80 3.99 -14.21
C LYS A 7 -1.54 2.55 -13.82
N ILE A 8 -2.05 2.13 -12.66
CA ILE A 8 -1.92 0.75 -12.21
C ILE A 8 -2.68 -0.22 -13.13
N PRO A 9 -2.20 -1.46 -13.28
CA PRO A 9 -2.93 -2.50 -13.99
C PRO A 9 -4.21 -2.85 -13.24
N ASP A 10 -5.25 -3.19 -14.00
CA ASP A 10 -6.54 -3.55 -13.43
C ASP A 10 -6.60 -5.06 -13.18
N VAL A 11 -6.34 -5.46 -11.94
CA VAL A 11 -6.25 -6.86 -11.51
C VAL A 11 -7.47 -7.22 -10.67
N GLU A 12 -8.05 -8.39 -10.94
CA GLU A 12 -9.10 -9.02 -10.12
C GLU A 12 -8.50 -10.18 -9.34
N VAL A 13 -8.75 -10.23 -8.03
CA VAL A 13 -8.31 -11.28 -7.10
C VAL A 13 -9.40 -11.57 -6.07
N GLU A 14 -9.31 -12.74 -5.44
CA GLU A 14 -10.10 -13.00 -4.23
C GLU A 14 -9.43 -12.33 -3.03
N ALA A 15 -10.23 -11.88 -2.07
CA ALA A 15 -9.76 -11.32 -0.82
C ALA A 15 -10.61 -11.82 0.35
N TYR A 16 -9.95 -12.07 1.47
CA TYR A 16 -10.60 -12.25 2.76
C TYR A 16 -10.85 -10.88 3.40
N HIS A 17 -12.08 -10.61 3.79
CA HIS A 17 -12.46 -9.34 4.43
C HIS A 17 -13.79 -9.49 5.19
N ASN A 18 -13.78 -9.19 6.50
CA ASN A 18 -14.96 -9.22 7.36
C ASN A 18 -15.69 -10.59 7.32
N ASP A 19 -14.96 -11.66 7.65
CA ASP A 19 -15.42 -13.06 7.65
C ASP A 19 -16.01 -13.55 6.33
N LYS A 20 -15.66 -12.88 5.21
CA LYS A 20 -16.18 -13.19 3.88
C LYS A 20 -15.06 -13.26 2.86
N ILE A 21 -15.20 -14.20 1.93
CA ILE A 21 -14.41 -14.22 0.70
C ILE A 21 -15.16 -13.35 -0.33
N LYS A 22 -14.46 -12.39 -0.92
CA LYS A 22 -14.99 -11.49 -1.94
C LYS A 22 -14.05 -11.46 -3.13
N LYS A 23 -14.57 -11.25 -4.33
CA LYS A 23 -13.75 -10.80 -5.46
C LYS A 23 -13.61 -9.29 -5.38
N ILE A 24 -12.39 -8.81 -5.53
CA ILE A 24 -12.08 -7.40 -5.59
C ILE A 24 -11.31 -7.12 -6.88
N LYS A 25 -11.58 -5.98 -7.48
CA LYS A 25 -10.85 -5.47 -8.61
C LYS A 25 -10.20 -4.15 -8.22
N LEU A 26 -8.96 -3.88 -8.64
CA LEU A 26 -8.28 -2.64 -8.27
C LEU A 26 -9.03 -1.39 -8.75
N SER A 27 -9.73 -1.48 -9.89
CA SER A 27 -10.62 -0.41 -10.37
C SER A 27 -11.86 -0.17 -9.50
N ASP A 28 -12.27 -1.10 -8.62
CA ASP A 28 -13.36 -0.88 -7.66
C ASP A 28 -13.01 0.21 -6.63
N TYR A 29 -11.71 0.50 -6.49
CA TYR A 29 -11.17 1.53 -5.60
C TYR A 29 -10.88 2.86 -6.35
N ALA A 30 -11.41 3.04 -7.57
CA ALA A 30 -11.35 4.35 -8.23
C ALA A 30 -12.06 5.42 -7.39
N GLY A 31 -11.54 6.65 -7.38
CA GLY A 31 -12.09 7.77 -6.60
C GLY A 31 -11.63 7.81 -5.14
N ARG A 32 -10.82 6.86 -4.67
CA ARG A 32 -10.21 6.84 -3.32
C ARG A 32 -8.70 6.60 -3.42
N TRP A 33 -7.97 7.01 -2.39
CA TRP A 33 -6.57 6.61 -2.26
C TRP A 33 -6.50 5.12 -1.97
N LEU A 34 -5.45 4.46 -2.43
CA LEU A 34 -5.22 3.04 -2.20
C LEU A 34 -3.78 2.80 -1.76
N VAL A 35 -3.60 2.02 -0.71
CA VAL A 35 -2.31 1.57 -0.20
C VAL A 35 -2.26 0.05 -0.32
N LEU A 36 -1.38 -0.46 -1.17
CA LEU A 36 -1.13 -1.90 -1.32
C LEU A 36 0.08 -2.29 -0.48
N LEU A 37 -0.08 -3.29 0.38
CA LEU A 37 0.97 -3.84 1.25
C LEU A 37 1.29 -5.28 0.84
N PHE A 38 2.26 -5.45 -0.03
CA PHE A 38 2.76 -6.78 -0.42
C PHE A 38 3.64 -7.36 0.69
N TYR A 39 3.50 -8.65 0.96
CA TYR A 39 4.34 -9.37 1.92
C TYR A 39 4.62 -10.81 1.46
N PRO A 40 5.69 -11.45 1.96
CA PRO A 40 6.14 -12.75 1.46
C PRO A 40 5.13 -13.90 1.59
N ALA A 41 4.69 -14.18 2.82
CA ALA A 41 3.84 -15.32 3.12
C ALA A 41 3.14 -15.20 4.50
N ASP A 42 1.98 -15.82 4.61
CA ASP A 42 1.24 -16.06 5.85
C ASP A 42 2.02 -16.98 6.80
N PHE A 43 1.67 -16.95 8.09
CA PHE A 43 2.28 -17.79 9.15
C PHE A 43 3.80 -17.66 9.29
N THR A 44 4.37 -16.53 8.87
CA THR A 44 5.79 -16.21 9.05
C THR A 44 6.03 -15.28 10.25
N PHE A 45 7.30 -15.04 10.59
CA PHE A 45 7.70 -14.40 11.84
C PHE A 45 7.57 -12.88 11.86
N ILE A 46 7.83 -12.25 10.71
CA ILE A 46 7.98 -10.79 10.58
C ILE A 46 6.71 -10.15 10.03
N CYS A 47 6.09 -10.77 9.00
CA CYS A 47 4.87 -10.26 8.39
C CYS A 47 3.75 -9.87 9.36
N PRO A 48 3.49 -10.58 10.49
CA PRO A 48 2.41 -10.18 11.38
C PRO A 48 2.65 -8.82 12.05
N THR A 49 3.90 -8.40 12.29
CA THR A 49 4.18 -7.12 12.96
C THR A 49 3.85 -5.93 12.05
N GLU A 50 4.21 -6.00 10.77
CA GLU A 50 3.90 -4.96 9.78
C GLU A 50 2.39 -4.84 9.55
N LEU A 51 1.71 -5.98 9.39
CA LEU A 51 0.26 -6.00 9.17
C LEU A 51 -0.52 -5.54 10.40
N GLU A 52 -0.07 -5.91 11.60
CA GLU A 52 -0.64 -5.42 12.85
C GLU A 52 -0.44 -3.91 13.02
N GLU A 53 0.75 -3.37 12.72
CA GLU A 53 0.99 -1.93 12.79
C GLU A 53 0.07 -1.16 11.84
N ALA A 54 -0.10 -1.66 10.60
CA ALA A 54 -1.06 -1.11 9.66
C ALA A 54 -2.50 -1.21 10.18
N ALA A 55 -2.88 -2.31 10.83
CA ALA A 55 -4.22 -2.52 11.40
C ALA A 55 -4.51 -1.54 12.54
N VAL A 56 -3.58 -1.37 13.48
CA VAL A 56 -3.69 -0.39 14.57
C VAL A 56 -3.83 1.04 14.05
N ASN A 57 -3.23 1.34 12.89
CA ASN A 57 -3.30 2.65 12.25
C ASN A 57 -4.38 2.76 11.16
N TYR A 58 -5.20 1.72 10.94
CA TYR A 58 -6.12 1.64 9.81
C TYR A 58 -7.10 2.81 9.75
N GLU A 59 -7.64 3.21 10.90
CA GLU A 59 -8.49 4.40 11.06
C GLU A 59 -7.85 5.69 10.54
N LYS A 60 -6.51 5.84 10.60
CA LYS A 60 -5.82 7.00 10.05
C LYS A 60 -5.81 6.98 8.53
N PHE A 61 -5.67 5.80 7.90
CA PHE A 61 -5.80 5.65 6.46
C PHE A 61 -7.22 5.99 6.00
N ILE A 62 -8.24 5.45 6.67
CA ILE A 62 -9.64 5.74 6.38
C ILE A 62 -9.94 7.24 6.48
N LYS A 63 -9.47 7.92 7.54
CA LYS A 63 -9.63 9.38 7.69
C LYS A 63 -8.95 10.20 6.59
N LEU A 64 -7.93 9.66 5.94
CA LEU A 64 -7.26 10.28 4.78
C LEU A 64 -7.97 9.95 3.46
N GLY A 65 -9.07 9.17 3.50
CA GLY A 65 -9.78 8.69 2.31
C GLY A 65 -9.02 7.59 1.58
N ALA A 66 -8.16 6.84 2.28
CA ALA A 66 -7.38 5.75 1.74
C ALA A 66 -7.90 4.40 2.21
N GLU A 67 -7.97 3.45 1.29
CA GLU A 67 -8.13 2.04 1.58
C GLU A 67 -6.77 1.36 1.71
N VAL A 68 -6.67 0.34 2.57
CA VAL A 68 -5.48 -0.51 2.67
C VAL A 68 -5.82 -1.90 2.15
N ILE A 69 -4.92 -2.53 1.40
CA ILE A 69 -5.07 -3.93 0.98
C ILE A 69 -3.73 -4.61 1.17
N SER A 70 -3.70 -5.68 1.97
CA SER A 70 -2.52 -6.55 2.05
C SER A 70 -2.55 -7.58 0.92
N VAL A 71 -1.39 -7.99 0.43
CA VAL A 71 -1.26 -8.91 -0.71
C VAL A 71 -0.15 -9.91 -0.44
N SER A 72 -0.45 -11.20 -0.54
CA SER A 72 0.58 -12.24 -0.68
C SER A 72 0.18 -13.24 -1.74
N ARG A 73 1.04 -14.25 -1.95
CA ARG A 73 0.74 -15.38 -2.83
C ARG A 73 -0.03 -16.51 -2.16
N ASP A 74 -0.42 -16.33 -0.90
CA ASP A 74 -1.27 -17.28 -0.22
C ASP A 74 -2.69 -17.26 -0.77
N THR A 75 -3.48 -18.26 -0.38
CA THR A 75 -4.90 -18.34 -0.74
C THR A 75 -5.76 -17.61 0.29
N VAL A 76 -6.98 -17.21 -0.09
CA VAL A 76 -7.95 -16.63 0.86
C VAL A 76 -8.27 -17.54 2.05
N TYR A 77 -8.13 -18.86 1.89
CA TYR A 77 -8.31 -19.81 2.98
C TYR A 77 -7.18 -19.75 4.00
N ALA A 78 -5.94 -19.54 3.53
CA ALA A 78 -4.79 -19.32 4.40
C ALA A 78 -4.95 -18.01 5.17
N HIS A 79 -5.35 -16.92 4.49
CA HIS A 79 -5.62 -15.63 5.15
C HIS A 79 -6.68 -15.77 6.25
N LYS A 80 -7.80 -16.44 5.96
CA LYS A 80 -8.85 -16.70 6.95
C LYS A 80 -8.31 -17.48 8.14
N ALA A 81 -7.60 -18.59 7.89
CA ALA A 81 -7.03 -19.39 8.97
C ALA A 81 -6.00 -18.61 9.80
N TRP A 82 -5.23 -17.73 9.16
CA TRP A 82 -4.23 -16.91 9.84
C TRP A 82 -4.89 -15.82 10.69
N HIS A 83 -5.93 -15.17 10.15
CA HIS A 83 -6.74 -14.19 10.87
C HIS A 83 -7.39 -14.81 12.12
N ASP A 84 -7.93 -16.03 12.02
CA ASP A 84 -8.52 -16.74 13.16
C ASP A 84 -7.50 -17.10 14.25
N THR A 85 -6.26 -17.40 13.88
CA THR A 85 -5.30 -18.05 14.79
C THR A 85 -4.21 -17.11 15.31
N SER A 86 -3.95 -15.98 14.65
CA SER A 86 -2.92 -15.03 15.02
C SER A 86 -3.51 -13.82 15.74
N PRO A 87 -3.12 -13.54 17.00
CA PRO A 87 -3.59 -12.35 17.71
C PRO A 87 -3.24 -11.02 17.02
N ALA A 88 -2.16 -11.00 16.24
CA ALA A 88 -1.71 -9.83 15.49
C ALA A 88 -2.57 -9.62 14.24
N VAL A 89 -2.76 -10.68 13.44
CA VAL A 89 -3.49 -10.63 12.16
C VAL A 89 -5.01 -10.61 12.38
N GLY A 90 -5.52 -11.19 13.46
CA GLY A 90 -6.94 -11.13 13.83
C GLY A 90 -7.46 -9.71 14.12
N LYS A 91 -6.57 -8.72 14.21
CA LYS A 91 -6.91 -7.28 14.31
C LYS A 91 -7.11 -6.61 12.95
N ILE A 92 -6.81 -7.29 11.84
CA ILE A 92 -6.91 -6.73 10.51
C ILE A 92 -8.38 -6.59 10.11
N ASP A 93 -8.78 -5.35 9.86
CA ASP A 93 -10.12 -5.00 9.36
C ASP A 93 -10.11 -4.57 7.88
N TYR A 94 -8.95 -4.55 7.24
CA TYR A 94 -8.79 -4.26 5.82
C TYR A 94 -8.74 -5.55 4.97
N PRO A 95 -9.03 -5.48 3.66
CA PRO A 95 -8.93 -6.65 2.78
C PRO A 95 -7.53 -7.30 2.75
N MET A 96 -7.50 -8.64 2.82
CA MET A 96 -6.33 -9.48 2.57
C MET A 96 -6.49 -10.19 1.23
N ALA A 97 -5.79 -9.71 0.20
CA ALA A 97 -5.88 -10.17 -1.17
C ALA A 97 -4.94 -11.35 -1.47
N ALA A 98 -5.51 -12.39 -2.07
CA ALA A 98 -4.82 -13.62 -2.43
C ALA A 98 -4.37 -13.59 -3.90
N ASP A 99 -3.05 -13.69 -4.13
CA ASP A 99 -2.44 -13.78 -5.46
C ASP A 99 -1.72 -15.12 -5.70
N PRO A 100 -2.41 -16.27 -5.63
CA PRO A 100 -1.76 -17.58 -5.78
C PRO A 100 -1.08 -17.76 -7.14
N THR A 101 -1.57 -17.09 -8.18
CA THR A 101 -0.96 -17.12 -9.52
C THR A 101 0.31 -16.27 -9.63
N GLY A 102 0.52 -15.33 -8.71
CA GLY A 102 1.59 -14.33 -8.77
C GLY A 102 1.35 -13.26 -9.85
N LYS A 103 0.13 -13.13 -10.38
CA LYS A 103 -0.18 -12.17 -11.44
C LYS A 103 -0.03 -10.75 -10.91
N MET A 104 -0.62 -10.46 -9.75
CA MET A 104 -0.53 -9.14 -9.13
C MET A 104 0.92 -8.82 -8.76
N CYS A 105 1.65 -9.77 -8.17
CA CYS A 105 3.06 -9.60 -7.82
C CYS A 105 3.94 -9.29 -9.05
N ARG A 106 3.71 -9.94 -10.21
CA ARG A 106 4.45 -9.64 -11.45
C ARG A 106 4.12 -8.27 -12.03
N GLU A 107 2.84 -7.92 -12.01
CA GLU A 107 2.36 -6.62 -12.47
C GLU A 107 2.99 -5.47 -11.67
N PHE A 108 3.14 -5.66 -10.35
CA PHE A 108 3.78 -4.71 -9.43
C PHE A 108 5.30 -4.91 -9.29
N GLY A 109 5.88 -5.94 -9.91
CA GLY A 109 7.32 -6.20 -9.90
C GLY A 109 7.88 -6.64 -8.56
N THR A 110 7.07 -7.30 -7.73
CA THR A 110 7.44 -7.74 -6.39
C THR A 110 7.76 -9.23 -6.29
N LEU A 111 7.44 -10.02 -7.32
CA LEU A 111 7.64 -11.47 -7.28
C LEU A 111 9.13 -11.84 -7.33
N ILE A 112 9.55 -12.66 -6.36
CA ILE A 112 10.80 -13.42 -6.40
C ILE A 112 10.49 -14.75 -7.10
N GLU A 113 10.85 -14.88 -8.38
CA GLU A 113 10.42 -16.04 -9.21
C GLU A 113 10.99 -17.36 -8.68
N GLU A 114 12.22 -17.36 -8.18
CA GLU A 114 12.93 -18.51 -7.64
C GLU A 114 12.38 -19.00 -6.28
N GLU A 115 11.78 -18.12 -5.49
CA GLU A 115 11.21 -18.45 -4.18
C GLU A 115 9.68 -18.59 -4.22
N GLY A 116 9.04 -18.01 -5.24
CA GLY A 116 7.59 -18.03 -5.39
C GLY A 116 6.86 -17.14 -4.37
N VAL A 117 7.52 -16.17 -3.75
CA VAL A 117 6.94 -15.22 -2.79
C VAL A 117 7.11 -13.78 -3.24
N SER A 118 6.36 -12.86 -2.63
CA SER A 118 6.55 -11.42 -2.88
C SER A 118 7.68 -10.84 -2.02
N LEU A 119 8.38 -9.83 -2.54
CA LEU A 119 9.12 -8.87 -1.75
C LEU A 119 8.17 -8.07 -0.84
N ARG A 120 8.69 -7.52 0.25
CA ARG A 120 8.02 -6.51 1.07
C ARG A 120 7.94 -5.21 0.27
N ALA A 121 6.76 -4.89 -0.23
CA ALA A 121 6.56 -3.68 -1.01
C ALA A 121 5.30 -2.92 -0.62
N THR A 122 5.38 -1.59 -0.67
CA THR A 122 4.24 -0.71 -0.47
C THR A 122 4.04 0.15 -1.69
N PHE A 123 2.80 0.30 -2.14
CA PHE A 123 2.42 1.19 -3.24
C PHE A 123 1.33 2.14 -2.77
N ILE A 124 1.48 3.44 -3.09
CA ILE A 124 0.49 4.48 -2.80
C ILE A 124 -0.07 4.99 -4.12
N ILE A 125 -1.36 4.75 -4.33
CA ILE A 125 -2.08 5.02 -5.58
C ILE A 125 -3.12 6.10 -5.30
N ASP A 126 -3.21 7.06 -6.22
CA ASP A 126 -4.18 8.15 -6.13
C ASP A 126 -5.58 7.76 -6.63
N PRO A 127 -6.61 8.60 -6.41
CA PRO A 127 -7.97 8.36 -6.87
C PRO A 127 -8.17 8.12 -8.38
N ASP A 128 -7.20 8.50 -9.23
CA ASP A 128 -7.28 8.28 -10.69
C ASP A 128 -6.59 6.94 -11.09
N GLY A 129 -6.11 6.19 -10.10
CA GLY A 129 -5.37 4.94 -10.30
C GLY A 129 -3.91 5.17 -10.67
N ILE A 130 -3.34 6.35 -10.41
CA ILE A 130 -1.94 6.65 -10.73
C ILE A 130 -1.04 6.34 -9.53
N LEU A 131 0.00 5.55 -9.74
CA LEU A 131 1.00 5.26 -8.72
C LEU A 131 1.81 6.52 -8.36
N LYS A 132 1.82 6.92 -7.09
CA LYS A 132 2.52 8.14 -6.61
C LYS A 132 3.80 7.88 -5.86
N ALA A 133 3.86 6.79 -5.10
CA ALA A 133 5.04 6.40 -4.36
C ALA A 133 5.07 4.89 -4.24
N MET A 134 6.27 4.32 -4.21
CA MET A 134 6.48 2.92 -3.90
C MET A 134 7.76 2.75 -3.06
N ASP A 135 7.75 1.76 -2.19
CA ASP A 135 8.91 1.30 -1.43
C ASP A 135 9.02 -0.22 -1.61
N VAL A 136 10.21 -0.72 -1.91
CA VAL A 136 10.47 -2.16 -2.07
C VAL A 136 11.69 -2.50 -1.24
N HIS A 137 11.53 -3.43 -0.31
CA HIS A 137 12.55 -3.82 0.65
C HIS A 137 12.93 -5.28 0.42
N ASP A 138 14.18 -5.61 0.75
CA ASP A 138 14.56 -7.00 1.01
C ASP A 138 13.66 -7.57 2.12
N ASN A 139 13.36 -8.88 2.06
CA ASN A 139 12.43 -9.52 2.99
C ASN A 139 12.93 -9.56 4.45
N SER A 140 14.21 -9.26 4.69
CA SER A 140 14.81 -9.07 6.01
C SER A 140 14.70 -7.64 6.57
N ILE A 141 14.13 -6.69 5.82
CA ILE A 141 14.04 -5.28 6.20
C ILE A 141 12.57 -4.83 6.27
N ASP A 142 12.11 -4.52 7.47
CA ASP A 142 10.73 -4.12 7.73
C ASP A 142 10.43 -2.71 7.24
N ARG A 143 9.15 -2.45 7.00
CA ARG A 143 8.60 -1.14 6.63
C ARG A 143 8.17 -0.36 7.88
N SER A 144 7.89 0.92 7.66
CA SER A 144 7.41 1.84 8.70
C SER A 144 6.03 2.38 8.34
N THR A 145 5.00 2.00 9.09
CA THR A 145 3.64 2.55 8.90
C THR A 145 3.58 4.07 9.03
N PRO A 146 4.30 4.72 9.98
CA PRO A 146 4.41 6.17 10.02
C PRO A 146 4.92 6.79 8.72
N GLU A 147 5.90 6.18 8.05
CA GLU A 147 6.44 6.70 6.79
C GLU A 147 5.45 6.51 5.63
N ILE A 148 4.72 5.39 5.61
CA ILE A 148 3.64 5.15 4.65
C ILE A 148 2.56 6.24 4.79
N LEU A 149 2.12 6.52 6.02
CA LEU A 149 1.16 7.59 6.31
C LEU A 149 1.70 8.97 5.90
N ARG A 150 2.97 9.26 6.18
CA ARG A 150 3.60 10.53 5.79
C ARG A 150 3.62 10.72 4.27
N LYS A 151 3.99 9.67 3.52
CA LYS A 151 3.99 9.69 2.04
C LYS A 151 2.58 9.85 1.49
N LEU A 152 1.59 9.15 2.06
CA LEU A 152 0.18 9.31 1.69
C LEU A 152 -0.31 10.75 1.93
N GLN A 153 -0.01 11.32 3.09
CA GLN A 153 -0.36 12.71 3.41
C GLN A 153 0.29 13.71 2.45
N ALA A 154 1.56 13.51 2.10
CA ALA A 154 2.26 14.36 1.14
C ALA A 154 1.66 14.26 -0.27
N ALA A 155 1.40 13.03 -0.74
CA ALA A 155 0.78 12.79 -2.04
C ALA A 155 -0.62 13.41 -2.11
N LYS A 156 -1.42 13.25 -1.04
CA LYS A 156 -2.73 13.87 -0.89
C LYS A 156 -2.65 15.39 -0.88
N PHE A 157 -1.72 15.97 -0.13
CA PHE A 157 -1.53 17.43 -0.08
C PHE A 157 -1.21 18.00 -1.47
N VAL A 158 -0.26 17.40 -2.19
CA VAL A 158 0.11 17.86 -3.54
C VAL A 158 -1.08 17.75 -4.49
N ARG A 159 -1.85 16.66 -4.43
CA ARG A 159 -3.08 16.49 -5.24
C ARG A 159 -4.12 17.55 -4.91
N ASP A 160 -4.40 17.78 -3.63
CA ASP A 160 -5.42 18.74 -3.19
C ASP A 160 -5.06 20.20 -3.57
N HIS A 161 -3.77 20.47 -3.84
CA HIS A 161 -3.28 21.77 -4.34
C HIS A 161 -2.98 21.76 -5.86
N ASN A 162 -3.49 20.78 -6.61
CA ASN A 162 -3.31 20.66 -8.06
C ASN A 162 -1.83 20.69 -8.51
N GLY A 163 -0.90 20.22 -7.68
CA GLY A 163 0.53 20.25 -7.95
C GLY A 163 1.20 21.63 -7.85
N ALA A 164 0.45 22.68 -7.53
CA ALA A 164 0.98 24.04 -7.40
C ALA A 164 1.90 24.21 -6.17
N GLN A 165 1.73 23.33 -5.17
CA GLN A 165 2.60 23.27 -4.01
C GLN A 165 3.25 21.89 -3.90
N VAL A 166 4.53 21.88 -3.53
CA VAL A 166 5.31 20.66 -3.34
C VAL A 166 5.80 20.54 -1.90
N CYS A 167 5.93 19.29 -1.46
CA CYS A 167 6.38 18.93 -0.13
C CYS A 167 7.91 18.76 -0.12
N PRO A 168 8.68 19.58 0.63
CA PRO A 168 10.13 19.43 0.75
C PRO A 168 10.52 18.16 1.54
N VAL A 169 11.84 17.94 1.68
CA VAL A 169 12.39 16.81 2.45
C VAL A 169 11.78 16.74 3.85
N SER A 170 11.40 15.54 4.28
CA SER A 170 10.82 15.28 5.60
C SER A 170 9.57 16.12 5.94
N TRP A 171 8.81 16.54 4.92
CA TRP A 171 7.55 17.25 5.11
C TRP A 171 6.53 16.38 5.84
N THR A 172 5.79 17.03 6.74
CA THR A 172 4.66 16.50 7.50
C THR A 172 3.54 17.57 7.50
N PRO A 173 2.27 17.19 7.72
CA PRO A 173 1.17 18.16 7.79
C PRO A 173 1.47 19.36 8.71
N GLY A 174 1.15 20.56 8.24
CA GLY A 174 1.41 21.82 8.95
C GLY A 174 2.80 22.43 8.73
N LYS A 175 3.76 21.72 8.13
CA LYS A 175 5.07 22.28 7.77
C LYS A 175 5.01 23.10 6.47
N LYS A 176 5.97 24.02 6.32
CA LYS A 176 6.12 24.86 5.12
C LYS A 176 6.28 24.00 3.86
N THR A 177 5.61 24.44 2.80
CA THR A 177 5.69 23.89 1.44
C THR A 177 6.47 24.83 0.54
N LEU A 178 6.73 24.41 -0.69
CA LEU A 178 7.33 25.24 -1.73
C LEU A 178 6.32 25.44 -2.85
N THR A 179 6.31 26.62 -3.46
CA THR A 179 5.56 26.90 -4.69
C THR A 179 6.56 26.96 -5.83
N PRO A 180 6.65 25.94 -6.71
CA PRO A 180 7.57 25.95 -7.83
C PRO A 180 7.32 27.16 -8.74
N GLY A 181 8.38 27.83 -9.16
CA GLY A 181 8.32 28.99 -10.06
C GLY A 181 9.72 29.51 -10.39
N LEU A 182 9.85 30.28 -11.47
CA LEU A 182 11.14 30.83 -11.93
C LEU A 182 11.82 31.65 -10.83
N ASP A 183 11.04 32.38 -10.04
CA ASP A 183 11.57 33.19 -8.94
C ASP A 183 12.20 32.38 -7.81
N LEU A 184 11.90 31.08 -7.71
CA LEU A 184 12.45 30.20 -6.67
C LEU A 184 13.71 29.45 -7.15
N VAL A 185 13.99 29.47 -8.46
CA VAL A 185 15.14 28.76 -9.05
C VAL A 185 16.44 29.36 -8.53
N GLY A 186 17.29 28.50 -7.94
CA GLY A 186 18.60 28.87 -7.39
C GLY A 186 18.57 29.59 -6.03
N LYS A 187 17.43 29.61 -5.33
CA LYS A 187 17.25 30.35 -4.06
C LYS A 187 16.99 29.48 -2.83
N ILE A 188 17.00 28.16 -2.97
CA ILE A 188 16.80 27.17 -1.89
C ILE A 188 18.13 26.54 -1.53
#